data_AF-A0A959JIN5-F1
#
_entry.id   AF-A0A959JIN5-F1
#
_cell.length_a   1.000
_cell.length_b   1.000
_cell.length_c   1.000
_cell.angle_alpha   90.00
_cell.angle_beta   90.00
_cell.angle_gamma   90.00
#
_symmetry.space_group_name_H-M   'P 1'
#
loop_
_entity.id
_entity.type
_entity.pdbx_description
1 polymer ?
#
loop_
_entity_poly.entity_id
_entity_poly.type
_entity_poly.pdbx_seq_one_letter_code
_entity_poly.pdbx_strand_id
1 'polypeptide(L)' 'IAKEINASPAQVALAWLLSRKIPLATIPGTRSIRRLEENWAAQQLTLDQQHLERLEKLIDLGVAGKRY' A
#
# COMPACT_ATOMS: atom_id res chain seq x y z
N ILE A 1 -7.75 6.30 6.39
CA ILE A 1 -7.62 5.07 5.58
C ILE A 1 -7.22 3.88 6.42
N ALA A 2 -5.95 3.69 6.82
CA ALA A 2 -5.53 2.49 7.58
C ALA A 2 -6.40 2.16 8.80
N LYS A 3 -6.67 3.17 9.66
CA LYS A 3 -7.59 3.02 10.81
C LYS A 3 -9.05 2.79 10.41
N GLU A 4 -9.48 3.36 9.28
CA GLU A 4 -10.87 3.27 8.78
C GLU A 4 -11.19 1.83 8.34
N ILE A 5 -10.19 1.12 7.80
CA ILE A 5 -10.33 -0.27 7.32
C ILE A 5 -9.65 -1.31 8.23
N ASN A 6 -9.26 -0.91 9.45
CA ASN A 6 -8.54 -1.75 10.41
C ASN A 6 -7.31 -2.49 9.84
N ALA A 7 -6.52 -1.79 9.03
CA ALA A 7 -5.30 -2.30 8.40
C ALA A 7 -4.05 -1.53 8.87
N SER A 8 -2.87 -2.11 8.66
CA SER A 8 -1.61 -1.41 8.89
C SER A 8 -1.31 -0.43 7.75
N PRO A 9 -0.55 0.65 7.99
CA PRO A 9 -0.12 1.56 6.92
C PRO A 9 0.64 0.86 5.78
N ALA A 10 1.44 -0.17 6.11
CA ALA A 10 2.18 -0.95 5.12
C ALA A 10 1.22 -1.74 4.22
N GLN A 11 0.15 -2.31 4.79
CA GLN A 11 -0.87 -3.01 4.03
C GLN A 11 -1.63 -2.07 3.10
N VAL A 12 -1.98 -0.86 3.57
CA VAL A 12 -2.64 0.15 2.72
C VAL A 12 -1.74 0.55 1.54
N ALA A 13 -0.44 0.74 1.77
CA ALA A 13 0.50 1.08 0.71
C ALA A 13 0.63 -0.04 -0.34
N LEU A 14 0.71 -1.29 0.09
CA LEU A 14 0.75 -2.45 -0.81
C LEU A 14 -0.57 -2.63 -1.57
N ALA A 15 -1.71 -2.53 -0.89
CA ALA A 15 -3.03 -2.61 -1.51
C ALA A 15 -3.22 -1.52 -2.58
N TRP A 16 -2.75 -0.30 -2.31
CA TRP A 16 -2.77 0.80 -3.28
C TRP A 16 -1.86 0.52 -4.49
N LEU A 17 -0.67 -0.04 -4.29
CA LEU A 17 0.21 -0.43 -5.40
C LEU A 17 -0.45 -1.50 -6.28
N LEU A 18 -1.06 -2.51 -5.65
CA LEU A 18 -1.71 -3.63 -6.32
C LEU A 18 -3.03 -3.26 -7.01
N SER A 19 -3.72 -2.20 -6.57
CA SER A 19 -4.95 -1.73 -7.21
C SER A 19 -4.71 -1.02 -8.55
N ARG A 20 -3.46 -0.66 -8.85
CA ARG A 20 -3.10 -0.01 -10.12
C ARG A 20 -3.23 -1.02 -11.26
N LYS A 21 -3.92 -0.62 -12.35
CA LYS A 21 -4.13 -1.44 -13.55
C LYS A 21 -2.89 -1.57 -14.44
N ILE A 22 -1.74 -1.86 -13.84
CA ILE A 22 -0.48 -2.14 -14.53
C ILE A 22 0.05 -3.49 -14.07
N PRO A 23 0.75 -4.26 -14.93
CA PRO A 23 1.40 -5.49 -14.50
C PRO A 23 2.52 -5.15 -13.51
N LEU A 24 2.23 -5.28 -12.22
CA LEU A 24 3.13 -4.94 -11.12
C LEU A 24 3.29 -6.13 -10.18
N ALA A 25 4.54 -6.54 -9.96
CA ALA A 25 4.90 -7.46 -8.89
C ALA A 25 5.60 -6.68 -7.76
N THR A 26 4.94 -6.51 -6.63
CA THR A 26 5.56 -5.91 -5.44
C THR A 26 6.41 -6.96 -4.72
N ILE A 27 7.68 -6.67 -4.45
CA ILE A 27 8.62 -7.59 -3.76
C ILE A 27 9.05 -6.97 -2.42
N PRO A 28 8.15 -6.87 -1.42
CA PRO A 28 8.50 -6.24 -0.15
C PRO A 28 9.45 -7.14 0.66
N GLY A 29 10.69 -6.67 0.85
CA GLY A 29 11.66 -7.36 1.70
C GLY A 29 11.29 -7.29 3.18
N THR A 30 11.34 -8.41 3.88
CA THR A 30 11.16 -8.48 5.33
C THR A 30 11.95 -9.63 5.93
N ARG A 31 12.42 -9.46 7.17
CA ARG A 31 13.06 -10.52 7.98
C ARG A 31 12.12 -11.07 9.07
N SER A 32 10.89 -10.58 9.14
CA SER A 32 9.89 -10.93 10.15
C SER A 32 8.73 -11.67 9.50
N ILE A 33 8.39 -12.85 10.03
CA ILE A 33 7.25 -13.67 9.60
C ILE A 33 5.94 -12.87 9.73
N ARG A 34 5.73 -12.21 10.87
CA ARG A 34 4.54 -11.36 11.07
C ARG A 34 4.39 -10.31 9.97
N ARG A 35 5.50 -9.67 9.55
CA ARG A 35 5.46 -8.67 8.46
C ARG A 35 5.24 -9.31 7.11
N LEU A 36 5.71 -10.54 6.89
CA LEU A 36 5.39 -11.31 5.70
C LEU A 36 3.89 -11.57 5.61
N GLU A 37 3.28 -12.02 6.71
CA GLU A 37 1.83 -12.26 6.81
C GLU A 37 1.03 -10.98 6.59
N GLU A 38 1.41 -9.87 7.23
CA GLU A 38 0.80 -8.56 7.03
C GLU A 38 0.88 -8.15 5.54
N ASN A 39 2.06 -8.24 4.92
CA ASN A 39 2.26 -7.90 3.50
C ASN A 39 1.43 -8.79 2.57
N TRP A 40 1.33 -10.09 2.88
CA TRP A 40 0.54 -11.04 2.10
C TRP A 40 -0.95 -10.71 2.17
N ALA A 41 -1.45 -10.42 3.37
CA ALA A 41 -2.85 -10.08 3.60
C ALA A 41 -3.29 -8.76 2.92
N ALA A 42 -2.34 -7.89 2.54
CA ALA A 42 -2.63 -6.64 1.83
C ALA A 42 -3.37 -6.86 0.49
N GLN A 43 -3.20 -8.00 -0.16
CA GLN A 43 -3.88 -8.34 -1.43
C GLN A 43 -5.40 -8.49 -1.26
N GLN A 44 -5.87 -8.74 -0.04
CA GLN A 44 -7.28 -8.92 0.27
C GLN A 44 -7.97 -7.61 0.68
N LEU A 45 -7.22 -6.52 0.79
CA LEU A 45 -7.78 -5.22 1.15
C LEU A 45 -8.40 -4.54 -0.07
N THR A 46 -9.67 -4.19 0.06
CA THR A 46 -10.37 -3.38 -0.92
C THR A 46 -10.28 -1.91 -0.53
N LEU A 47 -9.62 -1.11 -1.36
CA LEU A 47 -9.64 0.34 -1.26
C LEU A 47 -10.73 0.87 -2.19
N ASP A 48 -11.76 1.50 -1.63
CA ASP A 48 -12.75 2.21 -2.42
C ASP A 48 -12.17 3.44 -3.15
N GLN A 49 -12.98 4.01 -4.04
CA GLN A 49 -12.59 5.14 -4.87
C GLN A 49 -12.17 6.37 -4.04
N GLN A 50 -12.82 6.62 -2.89
CA GLN A 50 -12.48 7.76 -2.03
C GLN A 50 -11.12 7.56 -1.35
N HIS A 51 -10.79 6.33 -0.94
CA HIS A 51 -9.48 5.99 -0.42
C HIS A 51 -8.40 6.18 -1.49
N LEU A 52 -8.64 5.72 -2.72
CA LEU A 52 -7.69 5.86 -3.83
C LEU A 52 -7.41 7.32 -4.16
N GLU A 53 -8.46 8.15 -4.31
CA GLU A 53 -8.31 9.59 -4.58
C GLU A 53 -7.55 10.33 -3.48
N ARG A 54 -7.79 9.96 -2.20
CA ARG A 54 -7.03 10.53 -1.07
C ARG A 54 -5.56 10.14 -1.12
N LEU A 55 -5.24 8.90 -1.51
CA LEU A 55 -3.87 8.42 -1.63
C LEU A 55 -3.13 9.07 -2.81
N GLU A 56 -3.79 9.22 -3.95
CA GLU A 56 -3.22 9.90 -5.13
C GLU A 56 -2.84 11.35 -4.81
N LYS A 57 -3.75 12.10 -4.17
CA LYS A 57 -3.46 13.48 -3.72
C LYS A 57 -2.26 13.58 -2.79
N LEU A 58 -1.99 12.56 -1.98
CA LEU A 58 -0.84 12.55 -1.06
C LEU A 58 0.49 12.27 -1.78
N ILE A 59 0.45 11.50 -2.87
CA ILE A 59 1.65 11.10 -3.63
C ILE A 59 2.08 12.19 -4.60
N ASP A 60 1.12 12.91 -5.19
CA ASP A 60 1.37 14.06 -6.07
C ASP A 60 2.04 15.25 -5.36
N LEU A 61 2.10 15.24 -4.02
CA LEU A 61 2.87 16.21 -3.24
C LEU A 61 4.39 16.05 -3.42
N GLY A 62 4.83 15.03 -4.15
CA GLY A 62 6.23 14.77 -4.45
C GLY A 62 6.95 14.10 -3.29
N VAL A 63 7.67 13.02 -3.58
CA VAL A 63 8.64 12.47 -2.62
C VAL A 63 9.90 13.31 -2.73
N ALA A 64 10.19 14.11 -1.70
CA ALA A 64 11.47 14.81 -1.59
C ALA A 64 12.59 13.79 -1.27
N GLY A 65 13.44 13.47 -2.25
CA GLY A 65 14.72 12.80 -2.04
C GLY A 65 14.98 11.56 -2.90
N LYS A 66 16.27 11.28 -3.17
CA LYS A 66 16.73 10.02 -3.78
C LYS A 66 16.58 8.90 -2.77
N ARG A 67 15.64 7.98 -3.01
CA ARG A 67 15.58 6.69 -2.32
C ARG A 67 16.49 5.73 -3.07
N TYR A 68 17.49 5.21 -2.35
CA TYR A 68 18.50 4.29 -2.84
C TYR A 68 17.94 2.86 -2.97
#